data_AF-A0A2V6TMI6-F1
#
_entry.id   AF-A0A2V6TMI6-F1
#
_cell.length_a   1.000
_cell.length_b   1.000
_cell.length_c   1.000
_cell.angle_alpha   90.00
_cell.angle_beta   90.00
_cell.angle_gamma   90.00
#
_symmetry.space_group_name_H-M   'P 1'
#
loop_
_entity.id
_entity.type
_entity.pdbx_description
1 polymer ?
#
loop_
_entity_poly.entity_id
_entity_poly.type
_entity_poly.pdbx_seq_one_letter_code
_entity_poly.pdbx_strand_id
1 'polypeptide(L)'
;MAAAEPDPRLAKVYANLAAMEEAHIAFWEDRLRKAGASVPRRRPSWRSRVLGWIARRFGPELVLPTIAAKEEVDQNAYVKQPETAGTRMPAHERWHAKVLKQLVTSQPRGLEGSFLGRLEGRHRSVGGNALRAAVLGANDGLCSNLSLVMGVAGASVDSPGILVTGLAGLLAGASSMALGEWVSVTSARELAEREIRIESSELREDPEGEGEELKLIYEAKGLSPNE
;
A
#
# COMPACT_ATOMS: atom_id res chain seq x y z
N MET A 1 1.21 -21.00 10.71
CA MET A 1 0.71 -20.39 9.46
C MET A 1 1.85 -20.20 8.48
N ALA A 2 2.84 -19.33 8.75
CA ALA A 2 3.99 -19.11 7.85
C ALA A 2 4.68 -20.40 7.34
N ALA A 3 5.02 -21.34 8.22
CA ALA A 3 5.68 -22.59 7.83
C ALA A 3 4.77 -23.62 7.10
N ALA A 4 3.46 -23.41 7.11
CA ALA A 4 2.47 -24.28 6.47
C ALA A 4 1.88 -23.64 5.20
N GLU A 5 2.32 -22.42 4.86
CA GLU A 5 1.84 -21.65 3.73
C GLU A 5 2.69 -21.97 2.48
N PRO A 6 2.11 -22.51 1.40
CA PRO A 6 2.84 -22.80 0.17
C PRO A 6 3.30 -21.54 -0.59
N ASP A 7 2.59 -20.40 -0.52
CA ASP A 7 3.03 -19.17 -1.18
C ASP A 7 4.10 -18.45 -0.33
N PRO A 8 5.35 -18.31 -0.84
CA PRO A 8 6.43 -17.65 -0.10
C PRO A 8 6.12 -16.19 0.26
N ARG A 9 5.27 -15.50 -0.51
CA ARG A 9 4.86 -14.12 -0.24
C ARG A 9 3.90 -14.05 0.95
N LEU A 10 2.89 -14.92 0.99
CA LEU A 10 1.95 -15.04 2.11
C LEU A 10 2.67 -15.54 3.37
N ALA A 11 3.59 -16.50 3.23
CA ALA A 11 4.42 -16.98 4.33
C ALA A 11 5.21 -15.83 4.99
N LYS A 12 5.74 -14.90 4.18
CA LYS A 12 6.44 -13.69 4.66
C LYS A 12 5.49 -12.74 5.40
N VAL A 13 4.26 -12.54 4.91
CA VAL A 13 3.24 -11.73 5.61
C VAL A 13 2.94 -12.33 7.00
N TYR A 14 2.71 -13.65 7.07
CA TYR A 14 2.50 -14.33 8.35
C TYR A 14 3.72 -14.26 9.29
N ALA A 15 4.93 -14.31 8.75
CA ALA A 15 6.16 -14.16 9.54
C ALA A 15 6.31 -12.74 10.10
N ASN A 16 5.97 -11.72 9.30
CA ASN A 16 6.00 -10.32 9.75
C ASN A 16 4.98 -10.06 10.86
N LEU A 17 3.74 -10.58 10.72
CA LEU A 17 2.73 -10.52 11.77
C LEU A 17 3.25 -11.16 13.07
N ALA A 18 3.82 -12.36 12.99
CA ALA A 18 4.40 -13.03 14.15
C ALA A 18 5.54 -12.23 14.81
N ALA A 19 6.39 -11.56 14.02
CA ALA A 19 7.46 -10.72 14.55
C ALA A 19 6.94 -9.45 15.25
N MET A 20 5.84 -8.87 14.78
CA MET A 20 5.18 -7.73 15.42
C MET A 20 4.59 -8.12 16.78
N GLU A 21 3.90 -9.27 16.85
CA GLU A 21 3.40 -9.84 18.10
C GLU A 21 4.53 -10.14 19.09
N GLU A 22 5.65 -10.68 18.62
CA GLU A 22 6.82 -10.94 19.45
C GLU A 22 7.38 -9.66 20.08
N ALA A 23 7.35 -8.55 19.33
CA ALA A 23 7.74 -7.24 19.82
C ALA A 23 6.76 -6.68 20.86
N HIS A 24 5.46 -6.91 20.70
CA HIS A 24 4.45 -6.55 21.71
C HIS A 24 4.65 -7.33 23.01
N ILE A 25 4.90 -8.64 22.92
CA ILE A 25 5.21 -9.48 24.08
C ILE A 25 6.46 -8.95 24.79
N ALA A 26 7.54 -8.69 24.04
CA ALA A 26 8.78 -8.18 24.61
C ALA A 26 8.59 -6.84 25.34
N PHE A 27 7.76 -5.94 24.79
CA PHE A 27 7.40 -4.69 25.44
C PHE A 27 6.73 -4.91 26.80
N TRP A 28 5.76 -5.83 26.88
CA TRP A 28 5.07 -6.12 28.13
C TRP A 28 5.97 -6.83 29.15
N GLU A 29 6.84 -7.74 28.70
CA GLU A 29 7.80 -8.39 29.58
C GLU A 29 8.80 -7.41 30.19
N ASP A 30 9.31 -6.47 29.39
CA ASP A 30 10.21 -5.42 29.87
C ASP A 30 9.52 -4.55 30.94
N ARG A 31 8.26 -4.18 30.71
CA ARG A 31 7.47 -3.42 31.69
C ARG A 31 7.20 -4.22 32.96
N LEU A 32 6.87 -5.52 32.86
CA LEU A 32 6.69 -6.39 34.03
C LEU A 32 7.98 -6.48 34.86
N ARG A 33 9.14 -6.65 34.21
CA ARG A 33 10.44 -6.67 34.90
C ARG A 33 10.73 -5.34 35.58
N LYS A 34 10.47 -4.21 34.91
CA LYS A 34 10.64 -2.86 35.49
C LYS A 34 9.72 -2.59 36.68
N ALA A 35 8.55 -3.21 36.70
CA ALA A 35 7.62 -3.16 37.83
C ALA A 35 8.01 -4.15 38.97
N GLY A 36 9.11 -4.90 38.84
CA GLY A 36 9.56 -5.88 39.83
C GLY A 36 8.78 -7.20 39.81
N ALA A 37 7.92 -7.43 38.81
CA ALA A 37 7.13 -8.66 38.69
C ALA A 37 7.89 -9.77 37.96
N SER A 38 7.63 -11.03 38.32
CA SER A 38 8.19 -12.17 37.62
C SER A 38 7.48 -12.40 36.28
N VAL A 39 8.24 -12.52 35.20
CA VAL A 39 7.70 -12.84 33.87
C VAL A 39 7.37 -14.34 33.78
N PRO A 40 6.10 -14.73 33.53
CA PRO A 40 5.74 -16.13 33.39
C PRO A 40 6.35 -16.76 32.13
N ARG A 41 6.64 -18.06 32.19
CA ARG A 41 7.22 -18.80 31.05
C ARG A 41 6.21 -18.87 29.90
N ARG A 42 6.62 -18.41 28.72
CA ARG A 42 5.81 -18.44 27.48
C ARG A 42 5.37 -19.87 27.16
N ARG A 43 4.05 -20.09 27.10
CA ARG A 43 3.45 -21.35 26.66
C ARG A 43 2.25 -21.06 25.76
N PRO A 44 2.16 -21.68 24.57
CA PRO A 44 0.98 -21.54 23.73
C PRO A 44 -0.25 -22.06 24.46
N SER A 45 -1.37 -21.36 24.31
CA SER A 45 -2.65 -21.85 24.81
C SER A 45 -3.03 -23.17 24.14
N TRP A 46 -3.86 -23.99 24.80
CA TRP A 46 -4.42 -25.20 24.21
C TRP A 46 -5.07 -24.92 22.85
N ARG A 47 -5.83 -23.83 22.75
CA ARG A 47 -6.47 -23.40 21.50
C ARG A 47 -5.45 -23.10 20.41
N SER A 48 -4.39 -22.36 20.73
CA SER A 48 -3.30 -22.05 19.80
C SER A 48 -2.60 -23.33 19.29
N ARG A 49 -2.50 -24.37 20.13
CA ARG A 49 -1.94 -25.68 19.73
C ARG A 49 -2.86 -26.42 18.75
N VAL A 50 -4.17 -26.42 19.01
CA VAL A 50 -5.17 -27.03 18.12
C VAL A 50 -5.20 -26.31 16.78
N LEU A 51 -5.32 -24.98 16.78
CA LEU A 51 -5.31 -24.18 15.56
C LEU A 51 -3.99 -24.34 14.78
N GLY A 52 -2.85 -24.39 15.47
CA GLY A 52 -1.55 -24.66 14.86
C GLY A 52 -1.43 -26.07 14.28
N TRP A 53 -2.11 -27.07 14.86
CA TRP A 53 -2.20 -28.40 14.28
C TRP A 53 -3.07 -28.42 13.02
N ILE A 54 -4.26 -27.81 13.05
CA ILE A 54 -5.16 -27.69 11.89
C ILE A 54 -4.45 -26.98 10.74
N ALA A 55 -3.82 -25.83 11.01
CA ALA A 55 -3.11 -25.06 10.00
C ALA A 55 -1.97 -25.85 9.34
N ARG A 56 -1.27 -26.73 10.08
CA ARG A 56 -0.21 -27.59 9.52
C ARG A 56 -0.75 -28.77 8.72
N ARG A 57 -1.92 -29.31 9.10
CA ARG A 57 -2.46 -30.54 8.51
C ARG A 57 -3.38 -30.28 7.31
N PHE A 58 -4.05 -29.14 7.30
CA PHE A 58 -5.06 -28.79 6.30
C PHE A 58 -4.84 -27.40 5.65
N GLY A 59 -3.80 -26.68 6.07
CA GLY A 59 -3.44 -25.37 5.51
C GLY A 59 -3.93 -24.18 6.36
N PRO A 60 -3.28 -23.01 6.25
CA PRO A 60 -3.64 -21.80 7.00
C PRO A 60 -5.05 -21.27 6.70
N GLU A 61 -5.54 -21.50 5.48
CA GLU A 61 -6.84 -21.08 4.96
C GLU A 61 -8.00 -21.44 5.90
N LEU A 62 -7.99 -22.66 6.45
CA LEU A 62 -9.04 -23.17 7.34
C LEU A 62 -9.09 -22.49 8.72
N VAL A 63 -8.00 -21.86 9.14
CA VAL A 63 -7.85 -21.27 10.47
C VAL A 63 -7.93 -19.74 10.41
N LEU A 64 -7.65 -19.17 9.24
CA LEU A 64 -7.57 -17.74 9.02
C LEU A 64 -8.85 -16.98 9.43
N PRO A 65 -10.09 -17.42 9.09
CA PRO A 65 -11.29 -16.70 9.49
C PRO A 65 -11.46 -16.62 11.01
N THR A 66 -11.07 -17.67 11.74
CA THR A 66 -11.15 -17.71 13.20
C THR A 66 -10.14 -16.74 13.83
N ILE A 67 -8.93 -16.65 13.26
CA ILE A 67 -7.91 -15.71 13.74
C ILE A 67 -8.31 -14.28 13.39
N ALA A 68 -8.79 -14.03 12.17
CA ALA A 68 -9.24 -12.72 11.71
C ALA A 68 -10.39 -12.17 12.56
N ALA A 69 -11.40 -13.00 12.85
CA ALA A 69 -12.52 -12.61 13.71
C ALA A 69 -12.08 -12.26 15.13
N LYS A 70 -11.06 -12.97 15.66
CA LYS A 70 -10.50 -12.65 16.97
C LYS A 70 -9.73 -11.33 16.94
N GLU A 71 -8.93 -11.11 15.90
CA GLU A 71 -8.18 -9.86 15.73
C GLU A 71 -9.12 -8.66 15.59
N GLU A 72 -10.24 -8.81 14.87
CA GLU A 72 -11.23 -7.73 14.69
C GLU A 72 -11.92 -7.35 16.01
N VAL A 73 -12.14 -8.31 16.91
CA VAL A 73 -12.66 -8.06 18.26
C VAL A 73 -11.61 -7.35 19.13
N ASP A 74 -10.35 -7.77 19.03
CA ASP A 74 -9.26 -7.29 19.88
C ASP A 74 -8.56 -6.02 19.30
N GLN A 75 -8.91 -5.55 18.10
CA GLN A 75 -8.20 -4.47 17.37
C GLN A 75 -8.05 -3.13 18.12
N ASN A 76 -8.90 -2.88 19.11
CA ASN A 76 -8.89 -1.67 19.94
C ASN A 76 -8.41 -1.93 21.38
N ALA A 77 -7.90 -3.13 21.69
CA ALA A 77 -7.50 -3.52 23.04
C ALA A 77 -6.43 -2.60 23.63
N TYR A 78 -5.47 -2.16 22.81
CA TYR A 78 -4.44 -1.20 23.21
C TYR A 78 -4.85 0.27 23.13
N VAL A 79 -5.99 0.62 22.51
CA VAL A 79 -6.43 2.03 22.41
C VAL A 79 -6.84 2.58 23.78
N LYS A 80 -7.41 1.73 24.63
CA LYS A 80 -7.91 2.12 25.96
C LYS A 80 -6.84 2.07 27.06
N GLN A 81 -5.61 1.68 26.73
CA GLN A 81 -4.54 1.51 27.71
C GLN A 81 -3.61 2.76 27.73
N PRO A 82 -3.51 3.49 28.84
CA PRO A 82 -2.59 4.64 28.94
C PRO A 82 -1.12 4.22 28.77
N GLU A 83 -0.80 2.98 29.11
CA GLU A 83 0.51 2.33 28.97
C GLU A 83 1.05 2.27 27.54
N THR A 84 0.15 2.23 26.55
CA THR A 84 0.45 2.13 25.12
C THR A 84 0.24 3.45 24.39
N ALA A 85 -0.29 4.47 25.08
CA ALA A 85 -0.43 5.83 24.56
C ALA A 85 0.97 6.39 24.20
N GLY A 86 1.19 6.67 22.92
CA GLY A 86 2.50 7.10 22.39
C GLY A 86 3.37 6.00 21.79
N THR A 87 2.92 4.74 21.83
CA THR A 87 3.58 3.62 21.12
C THR A 87 2.93 3.37 19.76
N ARG A 88 3.58 2.54 18.92
CA ARG A 88 3.00 2.10 17.64
C ARG A 88 2.02 0.92 17.77
N MET A 89 1.85 0.34 18.96
CA MET A 89 1.01 -0.85 19.18
C MET A 89 -0.45 -0.64 18.74
N PRO A 90 -1.16 0.46 19.08
CA PRO A 90 -2.52 0.68 18.59
C PRO A 90 -2.64 0.82 17.06
N ALA A 91 -1.54 1.21 16.38
CA ALA A 91 -1.50 1.22 14.92
C ALA A 91 -1.22 -0.18 14.34
N HIS A 92 -0.42 -1.00 15.05
CA HIS A 92 -0.14 -2.38 14.67
C HIS A 92 -1.41 -3.25 14.73
N GLU A 93 -2.22 -3.17 15.79
CA GLU A 93 -3.48 -3.93 15.93
C GLU A 93 -4.47 -3.66 14.79
N ARG A 94 -4.70 -2.38 14.50
CA ARG A 94 -5.58 -1.97 13.39
C ARG A 94 -5.05 -2.44 12.03
N TRP A 95 -3.73 -2.51 11.89
CA TRP A 95 -3.10 -3.06 10.69
C TRP A 95 -3.25 -4.59 10.63
N HIS A 96 -3.06 -5.32 11.73
CA HIS A 96 -3.27 -6.78 11.81
C HIS A 96 -4.69 -7.16 11.39
N ALA A 97 -5.70 -6.51 12.00
CA ALA A 97 -7.11 -6.75 11.70
C ALA A 97 -7.43 -6.51 10.21
N LYS A 98 -6.91 -5.41 9.64
CA LYS A 98 -7.09 -5.09 8.22
C LYS A 98 -6.44 -6.11 7.28
N VAL A 99 -5.21 -6.55 7.59
CA VAL A 99 -4.50 -7.55 6.78
C VAL A 99 -5.20 -8.90 6.81
N LEU A 100 -5.60 -9.35 8.00
CA LEU A 100 -6.29 -10.62 8.17
C LEU A 100 -7.67 -10.60 7.51
N LYS A 101 -8.44 -9.52 7.65
CA LYS A 101 -9.74 -9.34 6.98
C LYS A 101 -9.59 -9.40 5.45
N GLN A 102 -8.56 -8.75 4.92
CA GLN A 102 -8.31 -8.77 3.48
C GLN A 102 -7.84 -10.13 2.95
N LEU A 103 -7.06 -10.87 3.76
CA LEU A 103 -6.70 -12.25 3.45
C LEU A 103 -7.95 -13.15 3.38
N VAL A 104 -8.90 -12.99 4.31
CA VAL A 104 -10.17 -13.75 4.32
C VAL A 104 -11.03 -13.42 3.09
N THR A 105 -11.20 -12.14 2.77
CA THR A 105 -12.06 -11.72 1.63
C THR A 105 -11.48 -12.04 0.26
N SER A 106 -10.16 -12.22 0.15
CA SER A 106 -9.49 -12.51 -1.12
C SER A 106 -9.39 -14.03 -1.42
N GLN A 107 -9.79 -14.90 -0.50
CA GLN A 107 -9.86 -16.34 -0.74
C GLN A 107 -11.09 -16.68 -1.61
N PRO A 108 -10.97 -17.54 -2.64
CA PRO A 108 -9.87 -18.47 -2.94
C PRO A 108 -8.89 -18.01 -4.04
N ARG A 109 -8.96 -16.75 -4.52
CA ARG A 109 -8.18 -16.27 -5.67
C ARG A 109 -6.75 -15.80 -5.34
N GLY A 110 -6.35 -15.89 -4.08
CA GLY A 110 -5.08 -15.34 -3.59
C GLY A 110 -5.14 -13.82 -3.45
N LEU A 111 -4.15 -13.23 -2.77
CA LEU A 111 -4.08 -11.77 -2.64
C LEU A 111 -3.74 -11.12 -3.99
N GLU A 112 -4.46 -10.04 -4.34
CA GLU A 112 -4.07 -9.20 -5.46
C GLU A 112 -2.63 -8.70 -5.29
N GLY A 113 -1.83 -8.77 -6.37
CA GLY A 113 -0.46 -8.24 -6.38
C GLY A 113 -0.39 -6.76 -5.99
N SER A 114 -1.46 -6.00 -6.23
CA SER A 114 -1.63 -4.61 -5.80
C SER A 114 -1.62 -4.46 -4.27
N PHE A 115 -2.21 -5.41 -3.54
CA PHE A 115 -2.27 -5.40 -2.08
C PHE A 115 -1.00 -5.94 -1.44
N LEU A 116 -0.42 -7.02 -1.98
CA LEU A 116 0.89 -7.51 -1.56
C LEU A 116 1.98 -6.43 -1.74
N GLY A 117 1.92 -5.66 -2.84
CA GLY A 117 2.82 -4.53 -3.07
C GLY A 117 2.66 -3.39 -2.04
N ARG A 118 1.43 -3.16 -1.56
CA ARG A 118 1.17 -2.21 -0.45
C ARG A 118 1.70 -2.72 0.90
N LEU A 119 1.68 -4.04 1.13
CA LEU A 119 2.16 -4.67 2.37
C LEU A 119 3.69 -4.78 2.45
N GLU A 120 4.36 -4.99 1.32
CA GLU A 120 5.81 -5.19 1.30
C GLU A 120 6.62 -3.89 1.55
N GLY A 121 5.96 -2.74 1.66
CA GLY A 121 6.61 -1.50 2.12
C GLY A 121 7.81 -1.06 1.28
N ARG A 122 7.99 -1.60 0.06
CA ARG A 122 9.00 -1.11 -0.88
C ARG A 122 8.48 0.13 -1.57
N HIS A 123 8.72 1.26 -0.93
CA HIS A 123 8.68 2.61 -1.46
C HIS A 123 7.33 3.02 -2.06
N ARG A 124 6.74 4.12 -1.56
CA ARG A 124 5.88 4.96 -2.40
C ARG A 124 6.60 5.12 -3.74
N SER A 125 6.12 4.46 -4.78
CA SER A 125 6.78 4.43 -6.07
C SER A 125 6.55 5.78 -6.73
N VAL A 126 7.30 6.78 -6.30
CA VAL A 126 7.66 7.91 -7.15
C VAL A 126 8.18 7.37 -8.49
N GLY A 127 8.77 6.17 -8.49
CA GLY A 127 9.18 5.42 -9.67
C GLY A 127 8.05 4.87 -10.56
N GLY A 128 6.79 4.72 -10.13
CA GLY A 128 5.76 4.12 -11.00
C GLY A 128 5.36 5.03 -12.15
N ASN A 129 4.99 6.27 -11.81
CA ASN A 129 4.68 7.29 -12.82
C ASN A 129 5.95 7.75 -13.55
N ALA A 130 7.09 7.86 -12.84
CA ALA A 130 8.36 8.25 -13.46
C ALA A 130 8.90 7.17 -14.42
N LEU A 131 8.78 5.88 -14.10
CA LEU A 131 9.16 4.78 -15.00
C LEU A 131 8.23 4.72 -16.21
N ARG A 132 6.92 4.91 -16.01
CA ARG A 132 5.96 5.01 -17.12
C ARG A 132 6.34 6.17 -18.05
N ALA A 133 6.59 7.35 -17.51
CA ALA A 133 7.02 8.51 -18.28
C ALA A 133 8.37 8.27 -19.00
N ALA A 134 9.34 7.64 -18.33
CA ALA A 134 10.63 7.31 -18.92
C ALA A 134 10.53 6.28 -20.05
N VAL A 135 9.73 5.23 -19.89
CA VAL A 135 9.53 4.19 -20.91
C VAL A 135 8.77 4.74 -22.12
N LEU A 136 7.69 5.50 -21.88
CA LEU A 136 6.95 6.15 -22.96
C LEU A 136 7.84 7.18 -23.68
N GLY A 137 8.63 7.95 -22.93
CA GLY A 137 9.56 8.93 -23.51
C GLY A 137 10.69 8.30 -24.31
N ALA A 138 11.26 7.19 -23.83
CA ALA A 138 12.27 6.44 -24.59
C ALA A 138 11.69 5.85 -25.87
N ASN A 139 10.50 5.26 -25.80
CA ASN A 139 9.84 4.67 -26.97
C ASN A 139 9.47 5.74 -28.02
N ASP A 140 8.87 6.85 -27.57
CA ASP A 140 8.49 7.94 -28.47
C ASP A 140 9.72 8.64 -29.07
N GLY A 141 10.75 8.91 -28.26
CA GLY A 141 12.00 9.51 -28.71
C GLY A 141 12.76 8.65 -29.72
N LEU A 142 12.78 7.32 -29.56
CA LEU A 142 13.38 6.42 -30.53
C LEU A 142 12.62 6.41 -31.85
N CYS A 143 11.30 6.19 -31.82
CA CYS A 143 10.48 6.11 -33.03
C CYS A 143 10.44 7.44 -33.80
N SER A 144 10.23 8.55 -33.10
CA SER A 144 10.14 9.88 -33.71
C SER A 144 11.48 10.32 -34.31
N ASN A 145 12.58 10.17 -33.56
CA ASN A 145 13.89 10.61 -34.04
C ASN A 145 14.43 9.71 -35.16
N LEU A 146 14.19 8.40 -35.11
CA LEU A 146 14.57 7.49 -36.20
C LEU A 146 13.79 7.81 -37.48
N SER A 147 12.49 8.09 -37.38
CA SER A 147 11.66 8.50 -38.53
C SER A 147 12.13 9.83 -39.12
N LEU A 148 12.48 10.80 -38.27
CA LEU A 148 13.02 12.10 -38.70
C LEU A 148 14.35 11.92 -39.44
N VAL A 149 15.31 11.19 -38.84
CA VAL A 149 16.63 10.92 -39.42
C VAL A 149 16.50 10.17 -40.74
N MET A 150 15.61 9.17 -40.84
CA MET A 150 15.34 8.45 -42.09
C MET A 150 14.76 9.36 -43.17
N GLY A 151 13.81 10.24 -42.82
CA GLY A 151 13.22 11.18 -43.79
C GLY A 151 14.25 12.16 -44.35
N VAL A 152 15.11 12.69 -43.48
CA VAL A 152 16.19 13.63 -43.85
C VAL A 152 17.26 12.92 -44.68
N ALA A 153 17.62 11.68 -44.34
CA ALA A 153 18.52 10.87 -45.14
C ALA A 153 17.95 10.55 -46.53
N GLY A 154 16.66 10.24 -46.63
CA GLY A 154 15.97 10.02 -47.90
C GLY A 154 15.92 11.28 -48.79
N ALA A 155 15.98 12.47 -48.19
CA ALA A 155 16.08 13.74 -48.90
C ALA A 155 17.51 14.07 -49.42
N SER A 156 18.45 13.12 -49.34
CA SER A 156 19.84 13.26 -49.81
C SER A 156 20.64 14.37 -49.12
N VAL A 157 20.38 14.60 -47.83
CA VAL A 157 21.15 15.53 -46.99
C VAL A 157 22.52 14.93 -46.65
N ASP A 158 23.53 15.78 -46.51
CA ASP A 158 24.88 15.41 -46.12
C ASP A 158 24.95 14.86 -44.68
N SER A 159 25.93 13.98 -44.42
CA SER A 159 26.04 13.27 -43.13
C SER A 159 26.13 14.20 -41.91
N PRO A 160 26.85 15.35 -41.96
CA PRO A 160 26.82 16.32 -40.86
C PRO A 160 25.42 16.91 -40.63
N GLY A 161 24.68 17.22 -41.70
CA GLY A 161 23.31 17.70 -41.64
C GLY A 161 22.39 16.71 -40.93
N ILE A 162 22.49 15.42 -41.25
CA ILE A 162 21.69 14.36 -40.61
C ILE A 162 21.95 14.29 -39.09
N LEU A 163 23.21 14.38 -38.67
CA LEU A 163 23.58 14.35 -37.25
C LEU A 163 23.04 15.55 -36.48
N VAL A 164 23.16 16.75 -37.07
CA VAL A 164 22.64 17.99 -36.46
C VAL A 164 21.11 17.91 -36.35
N THR A 165 20.42 17.44 -37.39
CA THR A 165 18.96 17.28 -37.36
C THR A 165 18.50 16.26 -36.32
N GLY A 166 19.16 15.10 -36.23
CA GLY A 166 18.81 14.09 -35.22
C GLY A 166 19.08 14.55 -33.79
N LEU A 167 20.18 15.29 -33.54
CA LEU A 167 20.46 15.84 -32.21
C LEU A 167 19.47 16.94 -31.84
N ALA A 168 19.16 17.84 -32.78
CA ALA A 168 18.16 18.89 -32.57
C ALA A 168 16.77 18.30 -32.30
N GLY A 169 16.38 17.26 -33.04
CA GLY A 169 15.12 16.54 -32.86
C GLY A 169 15.02 15.89 -31.47
N LEU A 170 16.08 15.20 -31.03
CA LEU A 170 16.15 14.61 -29.69
C LEU A 170 16.02 15.66 -28.58
N LEU A 171 16.78 16.76 -28.67
CA LEU A 171 16.75 17.82 -27.65
C LEU A 171 15.38 18.50 -27.61
N ALA A 172 14.79 18.79 -28.77
CA ALA A 172 13.46 19.38 -28.86
C ALA A 172 12.39 18.45 -28.29
N GLY A 173 12.42 17.16 -28.66
CA GLY A 173 11.47 16.15 -28.17
C GLY A 173 11.58 15.92 -26.66
N ALA A 174 12.80 15.76 -26.14
CA ALA A 174 13.03 15.58 -24.72
C ALA A 174 12.58 16.80 -23.90
N SER A 175 12.86 18.02 -24.37
CA SER A 175 12.44 19.26 -23.70
C SER A 175 10.92 19.40 -23.70
N SER A 176 10.25 19.08 -24.83
CA SER A 176 8.80 19.12 -24.94
C SER A 176 8.12 18.12 -23.99
N MET A 177 8.62 16.88 -23.92
CA MET A 177 8.06 15.88 -23.00
C MET A 177 8.28 16.23 -21.53
N ALA A 178 9.46 16.74 -21.18
CA ALA A 178 9.76 17.16 -19.81
C ALA A 178 8.83 18.30 -19.35
N LEU A 179 8.64 19.30 -20.20
CA LEU A 179 7.72 20.41 -19.93
C LEU A 179 6.26 19.94 -19.88
N GLY A 180 5.86 19.04 -20.77
CA GLY A 180 4.51 18.47 -20.80
C GLY A 180 4.15 17.71 -19.52
N GLU A 181 5.03 16.84 -19.03
CA GLU A 181 4.81 16.12 -17.76
C GLU A 181 4.82 17.10 -16.58
N TRP A 182 5.72 18.09 -16.56
CA TRP A 182 5.76 19.10 -15.49
C TRP A 182 4.46 19.90 -15.40
N VAL A 183 3.94 20.38 -16.53
CA VAL A 183 2.64 21.08 -16.58
C VAL A 183 1.53 20.15 -16.11
N SER A 184 1.48 18.92 -16.63
CA SER A 184 0.44 17.95 -16.28
C SER A 184 0.39 17.66 -14.77
N VAL A 185 1.55 17.39 -14.16
CA VAL A 185 1.66 17.11 -12.72
C VAL A 185 1.32 18.35 -11.90
N THR A 186 1.77 19.53 -12.33
CA THR A 186 1.48 20.78 -11.63
C THR A 186 -0.02 21.10 -11.66
N SER A 187 -0.68 20.97 -12.81
CA SER A 187 -2.13 21.18 -12.93
C SER A 187 -2.93 20.18 -12.10
N ALA A 188 -2.54 18.90 -12.08
CA ALA A 188 -3.20 17.91 -11.23
C ALA A 188 -3.05 18.23 -9.73
N ARG A 189 -1.86 18.73 -9.34
CA ARG A 189 -1.60 19.17 -7.96
C ARG A 189 -2.44 20.38 -7.59
N GLU A 190 -2.50 21.41 -8.45
CA GLU A 190 -3.30 22.61 -8.23
C GLU A 190 -4.79 22.30 -8.12
N LEU A 191 -5.31 21.39 -8.96
CA LEU A 191 -6.69 20.94 -8.87
C LEU A 191 -6.97 20.25 -7.53
N ALA A 192 -6.09 19.34 -7.09
CA ALA A 192 -6.23 18.68 -5.81
C ALA A 192 -6.15 19.66 -4.63
N GLU A 193 -5.24 20.63 -4.67
CA GLU A 193 -5.12 21.69 -3.66
C GLU A 193 -6.36 22.59 -3.62
N ARG A 194 -7.00 22.84 -4.78
CA ARG A 194 -8.26 23.59 -4.87
C ARG A 194 -9.40 22.79 -4.24
N GLU A 195 -9.53 21.52 -4.56
CA GLU A 195 -10.58 20.65 -4.02
C GLU A 195 -10.47 20.53 -2.50
N ILE A 196 -9.26 20.27 -1.98
CA ILE A 196 -9.02 20.22 -0.53
C ILE A 196 -9.44 21.53 0.16
N ARG A 197 -9.26 22.67 -0.50
CA ARG A 197 -9.62 23.96 0.05
C ARG A 197 -11.14 24.12 0.15
N ILE A 198 -11.86 23.72 -0.90
CA ILE A 198 -13.34 23.76 -0.98
C ILE A 198 -13.92 22.87 0.11
N GLU A 199 -13.51 21.59 0.18
CA GLU A 199 -13.99 20.68 1.21
C GLU A 199 -13.66 21.16 2.62
N SER A 200 -12.49 21.77 2.80
CA SER A 200 -12.12 22.31 4.10
C SER A 200 -12.97 23.50 4.52
N SER A 201 -13.52 24.28 3.57
CA SER A 201 -14.49 25.34 3.86
C SER A 201 -15.87 24.76 4.12
N GLU A 202 -16.32 23.81 3.32
CA GLU A 202 -17.64 23.17 3.47
C GLU A 202 -17.74 22.42 4.80
N LEU A 203 -16.71 21.65 5.18
CA LEU A 203 -16.60 21.03 6.52
C LEU A 203 -16.63 22.03 7.68
N ARG A 204 -16.25 23.31 7.46
CA ARG A 204 -16.28 24.36 8.49
C ARG A 204 -17.61 25.11 8.53
N GLU A 205 -18.25 25.28 7.37
CA GLU A 205 -19.48 26.05 7.21
C GLU A 205 -20.74 25.20 7.45
N ASP A 206 -20.75 23.95 6.98
CA ASP A 206 -21.87 23.01 7.14
C ASP A 206 -21.37 21.56 7.44
N PRO A 207 -20.95 21.29 8.68
CA PRO A 207 -20.48 19.96 9.08
C PRO A 207 -21.59 18.90 9.11
N GLU A 208 -22.86 19.30 9.26
CA GLU A 208 -23.99 18.37 9.29
C GLU A 208 -24.34 17.91 7.87
N GLY A 209 -24.41 18.83 6.90
CA GLY A 209 -24.59 18.53 5.48
C GLY A 209 -23.51 17.61 4.92
N GLU A 210 -22.24 17.90 5.23
CA GLU A 210 -21.14 17.03 4.80
C GLU A 210 -21.18 15.62 5.41
N GLY A 211 -21.70 15.51 6.64
CA GLY A 211 -21.93 14.22 7.28
C GLY A 211 -22.98 13.39 6.54
N GLU A 212 -24.05 14.03 6.06
CA GLU A 212 -25.09 13.39 5.25
C GLU A 212 -24.55 12.97 3.87
N GLU A 213 -23.75 13.83 3.22
CA GLU A 213 -23.10 13.51 1.94
C GLU A 213 -22.17 12.29 2.07
N LEU A 214 -21.31 12.27 3.09
CA LEU A 214 -20.43 11.14 3.40
C LEU A 214 -21.24 9.85 3.61
N LYS A 215 -22.36 9.93 4.33
CA LYS A 215 -23.25 8.79 4.57
C LYS A 215 -23.81 8.25 3.25
N LEU A 216 -24.32 9.13 2.38
CA LEU A 216 -24.83 8.74 1.06
C LEU A 216 -23.75 8.08 0.20
N ILE A 217 -22.51 8.58 0.25
CA ILE A 217 -21.37 7.99 -0.47
C ILE A 217 -21.07 6.57 0.05
N TYR A 218 -21.11 6.36 1.37
CA TYR A 218 -20.87 5.04 1.96
C TYR A 218 -22.01 4.06 1.72
N GLU A 219 -23.27 4.51 1.76
CA GLU A 219 -24.44 3.71 1.39
C GLU A 219 -24.36 3.29 -0.10
N ALA A 220 -23.97 4.20 -0.99
CA ALA A 220 -23.75 3.88 -2.41
C ALA A 220 -22.60 2.87 -2.63
N LYS A 221 -21.62 2.83 -1.72
CA LYS A 221 -20.55 1.82 -1.69
C LYS A 221 -20.97 0.50 -1.06
N GLY A 222 -22.22 0.39 -0.58
CA GLY A 222 -22.82 -0.84 -0.07
C GLY A 222 -22.68 -1.05 1.44
N LEU A 223 -22.34 -0.01 2.21
CA LEU A 223 -22.37 -0.07 3.68
C LEU A 223 -23.80 0.11 4.19
N SER A 224 -24.16 -0.64 5.24
CA SER A 224 -25.47 -0.51 5.86
C SER A 224 -25.51 0.74 6.77
N PRO A 225 -26.68 1.34 7.04
CA PRO A 225 -26.79 2.59 7.82
C PRO A 225 -26.32 2.48 9.28
N ASN A 226 -26.05 1.26 9.77
CA ASN A 226 -25.64 0.96 11.13
C ASN A 226 -24.14 0.60 11.24
N GLU A 227 -23.39 0.62 10.13
CA GLU A 227 -21.95 0.36 10.04
C GLU A 227 -21.15 1.63 9.74
#